data_AF-A0A3G6ZIW0-F1
#
_entry.id   AF-A0A3G6ZIW0-F1
#
_cell.length_a   1.000
_cell.length_b   1.000
_cell.length_c   1.000
_cell.angle_alpha   90.00
_cell.angle_beta   90.00
_cell.angle_gamma   90.00
#
_symmetry.space_group_name_H-M   'P 1'
#
loop_
_entity.id
_entity.type
_entity.pdbx_description
1 polymer ?
#
loop_
_entity_poly.entity_id
_entity_poly.type
_entity_poly.pdbx_seq_one_letter_code
_entity_poly.pdbx_strand_id
1 'polypeptide(L)'
;MTAPAPAPAPAPAPASSAAEPPRLSGLFGDMELLVVILLGIVSVSTAYTSFQSTLYDGLTASSYSQAQNTQTEAESLYLEANQTYVQDVQTWGRLTELSVDMDNPDPVIADAASAKFDTLQFVLVDEIFDAAITWSDEETTATGDYVGPFESEEYFAARFGAWAEEDDRSTALFESAEEYNTLGDRLQLNTVLMAITLFLLGVAAVVKRRRIQWILIGFGMSIFTVAAVLTALVPFAWF
;
A
#
# COMPACT_ATOMS: atom_id res chain seq x y z
N MET A 1 77.12 -87.80 22.15
CA MET A 1 75.67 -87.53 22.25
C MET A 1 75.49 -86.10 22.71
N THR A 2 75.16 -85.20 21.79
CA THR A 2 74.69 -83.84 22.05
C THR A 2 73.84 -83.45 20.85
N ALA A 3 72.52 -83.41 21.03
CA ALA A 3 71.56 -83.07 19.99
C ALA A 3 71.65 -81.57 19.65
N PRO A 4 71.54 -81.16 18.37
CA PRO A 4 71.46 -79.75 18.02
C PRO A 4 70.08 -79.18 18.39
N ALA A 5 70.08 -77.93 18.86
CA ALA A 5 68.91 -77.20 19.35
C ALA A 5 67.81 -77.00 18.29
N PRO A 6 66.52 -76.94 18.68
CA PRO A 6 65.42 -76.73 17.75
C PRO A 6 65.41 -75.30 17.18
N ALA A 7 65.07 -75.17 15.89
CA ALA A 7 64.98 -73.90 15.19
C ALA A 7 63.87 -72.99 15.77
N PRO A 8 64.08 -71.67 15.82
CA PRO A 8 63.09 -70.71 16.32
C PRO A 8 61.87 -70.61 15.40
N ALA A 9 60.68 -70.45 16.00
CA ALA A 9 59.40 -70.32 15.31
C ALA A 9 59.36 -69.08 14.38
N PRO A 10 58.64 -69.14 13.24
CA PRO A 10 58.50 -68.00 12.34
C PRO A 10 57.70 -66.86 12.99
N ALA A 11 58.15 -65.63 12.74
CA ALA A 11 57.58 -64.40 13.29
C ALA A 11 56.12 -64.17 12.85
N PRO A 12 55.29 -63.50 13.68
CA PRO A 12 53.91 -63.18 13.33
C PRO A 12 53.84 -62.20 12.16
N ALA A 13 52.87 -62.41 11.27
CA ALA A 13 52.62 -61.59 10.09
C ALA A 13 52.39 -60.11 10.45
N PRO A 14 52.78 -59.16 9.58
CA PRO A 14 52.60 -57.74 9.85
C PRO A 14 51.11 -57.39 9.95
N ALA A 15 50.77 -56.64 11.01
CA ALA A 15 49.44 -56.10 11.22
C ALA A 15 49.03 -55.20 10.05
N SER A 16 47.83 -55.44 9.53
CA SER A 16 47.17 -54.60 8.53
C SER A 16 47.15 -53.14 9.00
N SER A 17 47.78 -52.26 8.22
CA SER A 17 47.73 -50.82 8.40
C SER A 17 46.29 -50.34 8.34
N ALA A 18 45.71 -50.00 9.49
CA ALA A 18 44.43 -49.30 9.57
C ALA A 18 44.55 -47.98 8.81
N ALA A 19 43.80 -47.84 7.72
CA ALA A 19 43.73 -46.59 6.96
C ALA A 19 43.13 -45.49 7.85
N GLU A 20 43.87 -44.39 8.02
CA GLU A 20 43.38 -43.17 8.69
C GLU A 20 42.12 -42.65 7.97
N PRO A 21 41.08 -42.21 8.70
CA PRO A 21 39.91 -41.60 8.06
C PRO A 21 40.34 -40.29 7.37
N PRO A 22 39.83 -40.00 6.15
CA PRO A 22 40.20 -38.81 5.41
C PRO A 22 39.80 -37.57 6.21
N ARG A 23 40.78 -36.73 6.53
CA ARG A 23 40.56 -35.45 7.22
C ARG A 23 39.84 -34.52 6.25
N LEU A 24 38.60 -34.12 6.59
CA LEU A 24 37.79 -33.15 5.82
C LEU A 24 38.48 -31.78 5.63
N SER A 25 39.60 -31.54 6.31
CA SER A 25 40.42 -30.32 6.20
C SER A 25 41.14 -30.15 4.85
N GLY A 26 41.05 -31.13 3.93
CA GLY A 26 41.65 -31.05 2.59
C GLY A 26 40.71 -30.61 1.48
N LEU A 27 39.44 -30.32 1.79
CA LEU A 27 38.39 -30.07 0.78
C LEU A 27 38.16 -28.59 0.45
N PHE A 28 38.53 -27.66 1.34
CA PHE A 28 38.32 -26.23 1.09
C PHE A 28 39.53 -25.40 1.54
N GLY A 29 40.04 -24.54 0.65
CA GLY A 29 41.01 -23.51 1.06
C GLY A 29 40.34 -22.40 1.87
N ASP A 30 41.10 -21.64 2.68
CA ASP A 30 40.60 -20.51 3.48
C ASP A 30 39.72 -19.53 2.67
N MET A 31 40.05 -19.37 1.39
CA MET A 31 39.33 -18.50 0.45
C MET A 31 37.96 -19.06 0.03
N GLU A 32 37.87 -20.37 -0.17
CA GLU A 32 36.61 -21.03 -0.55
C GLU A 32 35.65 -21.00 0.62
N LEU A 33 36.15 -21.23 1.84
CA LEU A 33 35.37 -21.08 3.07
C LEU A 33 34.79 -19.67 3.21
N LEU A 34 35.60 -18.63 2.95
CA LEU A 34 35.15 -17.24 2.97
C LEU A 34 34.03 -17.00 1.95
N VAL A 35 34.17 -17.48 0.71
CA VAL A 35 33.14 -17.29 -0.33
C VAL A 35 31.86 -18.03 0.03
N VAL A 36 31.94 -19.24 0.60
CA VAL A 36 30.75 -19.98 1.07
C VAL A 36 30.02 -19.23 2.18
N ILE A 37 30.76 -18.66 3.15
CA ILE A 37 30.16 -17.87 4.22
C ILE A 37 29.46 -16.62 3.65
N LEU A 38 30.11 -15.90 2.73
CA LEU A 38 29.51 -14.73 2.08
C LEU A 38 28.26 -15.10 1.29
N LEU A 39 28.28 -16.20 0.53
CA LEU A 39 27.10 -16.72 -0.18
C LEU A 39 25.94 -17.01 0.78
N GLY A 40 26.23 -17.61 1.95
CA GLY A 40 25.22 -17.86 2.97
C GLY A 40 24.58 -16.58 3.51
N ILE A 41 25.41 -15.58 3.84
CA ILE A 41 24.94 -14.27 4.34
C ILE A 41 24.06 -13.55 3.31
N VAL A 42 24.54 -13.46 2.07
CA VAL A 42 23.79 -12.81 0.99
C VAL A 42 22.48 -13.56 0.73
N SER A 43 22.50 -14.89 0.74
CA SER A 43 21.30 -15.71 0.51
C SER A 43 20.20 -15.45 1.55
N VAL A 44 20.55 -15.42 2.84
CA VAL A 44 19.60 -15.10 3.92
C VAL A 44 19.08 -13.67 3.79
N SER A 45 19.94 -12.73 3.41
CA SER A 45 19.54 -11.33 3.20
C SER A 45 18.60 -11.16 2.00
N THR A 46 18.84 -11.91 0.92
CA THR A 46 17.95 -11.96 -0.25
C THR A 46 16.58 -12.51 0.13
N ALA A 47 16.56 -13.62 0.88
CA ALA A 47 15.32 -14.23 1.35
C ALA A 47 14.51 -13.27 2.24
N TYR A 48 15.18 -12.56 3.15
CA TYR A 48 14.55 -11.53 3.99
C TYR A 48 13.97 -10.38 3.15
N THR A 49 14.75 -9.83 2.22
CA THR A 49 14.33 -8.71 1.36
C THR A 49 13.14 -9.11 0.49
N SER A 50 13.19 -10.31 -0.10
CA SER A 50 12.09 -10.87 -0.88
C SER A 50 10.82 -11.04 -0.06
N PHE A 51 10.91 -11.52 1.17
CA PHE A 51 9.76 -11.69 2.06
C PHE A 51 9.12 -10.34 2.40
N GLN A 52 9.94 -9.33 2.75
CA GLN A 52 9.44 -7.99 3.04
C GLN A 52 8.78 -7.34 1.82
N SER A 53 9.33 -7.53 0.62
CA SER A 53 8.73 -7.06 -0.64
C SER A 53 7.30 -7.60 -0.80
N THR A 54 7.11 -8.92 -0.65
CA THR A 54 5.79 -9.54 -0.77
C THR A 54 4.80 -9.07 0.29
N LEU A 55 5.26 -8.72 1.50
CA LEU A 55 4.40 -8.15 2.54
C LEU A 55 3.90 -6.76 2.14
N TYR A 56 4.78 -5.91 1.61
CA TYR A 56 4.39 -4.61 1.06
C TYR A 56 3.43 -4.76 -0.13
N ASP A 57 3.63 -5.72 -1.03
CA ASP A 57 2.70 -5.99 -2.13
C ASP A 57 1.29 -6.31 -1.60
N GLY A 58 1.19 -7.08 -0.51
CA GLY A 58 -0.08 -7.39 0.15
C GLY A 58 -0.75 -6.15 0.77
N LEU A 59 0.02 -5.30 1.45
CA LEU A 59 -0.47 -4.04 2.03
C LEU A 59 -0.95 -3.07 0.95
N THR A 60 -0.19 -2.95 -0.14
CA THR A 60 -0.54 -2.18 -1.34
C THR A 60 -1.87 -2.66 -1.92
N ALA A 61 -2.01 -3.96 -2.18
CA ALA A 61 -3.23 -4.53 -2.74
C ALA A 61 -4.45 -4.33 -1.83
N SER A 62 -4.27 -4.53 -0.51
CA SER A 62 -5.31 -4.31 0.49
C SER A 62 -5.76 -2.84 0.53
N SER A 63 -4.80 -1.91 0.55
CA SER A 63 -5.08 -0.46 0.62
C SER A 63 -5.76 0.02 -0.66
N TYR A 64 -5.29 -0.39 -1.84
CA TYR A 64 -5.97 -0.08 -3.11
C TYR A 64 -7.38 -0.67 -3.19
N SER A 65 -7.60 -1.88 -2.66
CA SER A 65 -8.95 -2.47 -2.63
C SER A 65 -9.89 -1.67 -1.72
N GLN A 66 -9.41 -1.24 -0.55
CA GLN A 66 -10.18 -0.39 0.35
C GLN A 66 -10.45 0.98 -0.27
N ALA A 67 -9.44 1.60 -0.89
CA ALA A 67 -9.57 2.89 -1.56
C ALA A 67 -10.65 2.86 -2.65
N GLN A 68 -10.66 1.83 -3.50
CA GLN A 68 -11.68 1.65 -4.55
C GLN A 68 -13.09 1.41 -3.99
N ASN A 69 -13.21 0.61 -2.93
CA ASN A 69 -14.51 0.40 -2.29
C ASN A 69 -15.06 1.71 -1.72
N THR A 70 -14.21 2.44 -0.99
CA THR A 70 -14.56 3.75 -0.42
C THR A 70 -14.85 4.79 -1.51
N GLN A 71 -14.10 4.80 -2.61
CA GLN A 71 -14.39 5.67 -3.77
C GLN A 71 -15.76 5.38 -4.36
N THR A 72 -16.11 4.09 -4.51
CA THR A 72 -17.43 3.69 -5.02
C THR A 72 -18.55 4.13 -4.08
N GLU A 73 -18.32 4.07 -2.77
CA GLU A 73 -19.26 4.55 -1.76
C GLU A 73 -19.41 6.08 -1.82
N ALA A 74 -18.30 6.82 -1.92
CA ALA A 74 -18.30 8.27 -2.12
C ALA A 74 -19.09 8.65 -3.39
N GLU A 75 -18.84 7.98 -4.52
CA GLU A 75 -19.60 8.20 -5.76
C GLU A 75 -21.11 7.96 -5.57
N SER A 76 -21.50 6.93 -4.83
CA SER A 76 -22.90 6.66 -4.50
C SER A 76 -23.51 7.79 -3.68
N LEU A 77 -22.81 8.25 -2.63
CA LEU A 77 -23.24 9.36 -1.77
C LEU A 77 -23.37 10.66 -2.56
N TYR A 78 -22.42 10.95 -3.44
CA TYR A 78 -22.47 12.12 -4.33
C TYR A 78 -23.69 12.07 -5.24
N LEU A 79 -23.98 10.92 -5.85
CA LEU A 79 -25.12 10.77 -6.74
C LEU A 79 -26.46 10.94 -6.00
N GLU A 80 -26.57 10.39 -4.79
CA GLU A 80 -27.74 10.57 -3.91
C GLU A 80 -27.92 12.05 -3.54
N ALA A 81 -26.86 12.69 -3.03
CA ALA A 81 -26.87 14.10 -2.67
C ALA A 81 -27.21 15.00 -3.87
N ASN A 82 -26.63 14.72 -5.04
CA ASN A 82 -26.88 15.47 -6.26
C ASN A 82 -28.31 15.27 -6.79
N GLN A 83 -28.89 14.07 -6.66
CA GLN A 83 -30.28 13.84 -7.02
C GLN A 83 -31.21 14.68 -6.16
N THR A 84 -30.99 14.69 -4.84
CA THR A 84 -31.76 15.52 -3.90
C THR A 84 -31.56 17.00 -4.18
N TYR A 85 -30.32 17.46 -4.41
CA TYR A 85 -30.04 18.84 -4.77
C TYR A 85 -30.80 19.30 -6.04
N VAL A 86 -30.80 18.48 -7.09
CA VAL A 86 -31.54 18.80 -8.32
C VAL A 86 -33.06 18.86 -8.05
N GLN A 87 -33.59 17.98 -7.19
CA GLN A 87 -34.99 18.02 -6.78
C GLN A 87 -35.30 19.29 -5.98
N ASP A 88 -34.42 19.69 -5.06
CA ASP A 88 -34.59 20.91 -4.25
C ASP A 88 -34.57 22.15 -5.15
N VAL A 89 -33.62 22.26 -6.10
CA VAL A 89 -33.55 23.37 -7.06
C VAL A 89 -34.83 23.48 -7.91
N GLN A 90 -35.36 22.35 -8.37
CA GLN A 90 -36.62 22.34 -9.12
C GLN A 90 -37.81 22.74 -8.24
N THR A 91 -37.84 22.26 -7.00
CA THR A 91 -38.88 22.60 -6.02
C THR A 91 -38.82 24.09 -5.69
N TRP A 92 -37.64 24.65 -5.45
CA TRP A 92 -37.41 26.07 -5.21
C TRP A 92 -37.93 26.93 -6.36
N GLY A 93 -37.59 26.59 -7.59
CA GLY A 93 -38.06 27.32 -8.77
C GLY A 93 -39.59 27.36 -8.83
N ARG A 94 -40.24 26.24 -8.53
CA ARG A 94 -41.70 26.15 -8.52
C ARG A 94 -42.36 26.90 -7.35
N LEU A 95 -41.75 26.86 -6.17
CA LEU A 95 -42.21 27.64 -5.01
C LEU A 95 -42.09 29.14 -5.30
N THR A 96 -41.01 29.57 -5.94
CA THR A 96 -40.79 30.96 -6.36
C THR A 96 -41.81 31.41 -7.41
N GLU A 97 -42.13 30.57 -8.38
CA GLU A 97 -43.19 30.87 -9.35
C GLU A 97 -44.56 31.04 -8.67
N LEU A 98 -44.89 30.13 -7.74
CA LEU A 98 -46.16 30.17 -7.01
C LEU A 98 -46.25 31.36 -6.05
N SER A 99 -45.14 31.77 -5.43
CA SER A 99 -45.14 32.93 -4.53
C SER A 99 -45.48 34.22 -5.27
N VAL A 100 -45.05 34.36 -6.54
CA VAL A 100 -45.46 35.47 -7.40
C VAL A 100 -46.95 35.41 -7.75
N ASP A 101 -47.48 34.21 -8.05
CA ASP A 101 -48.91 34.02 -8.35
C ASP A 101 -49.82 34.22 -7.13
N MET A 102 -49.30 34.07 -5.90
CA MET A 102 -50.04 34.35 -4.67
C MET A 102 -50.36 35.85 -4.51
N ASP A 103 -49.54 36.74 -5.08
CA ASP A 103 -49.78 38.19 -5.09
C ASP A 103 -50.70 38.64 -6.23
N ASN A 104 -51.33 37.71 -6.95
CA ASN A 104 -52.19 38.03 -8.08
C ASN A 104 -53.48 38.76 -7.63
N PRO A 105 -53.92 39.82 -8.35
CA PRO A 105 -55.14 40.54 -8.01
C PRO A 105 -56.44 39.73 -8.20
N ASP A 106 -56.41 38.62 -8.94
CA ASP A 106 -57.55 37.70 -9.05
C ASP A 106 -57.52 36.70 -7.87
N PRO A 107 -58.52 36.74 -6.95
CA PRO A 107 -58.53 35.88 -5.76
C PRO A 107 -58.58 34.38 -6.10
N VAL A 108 -59.15 33.99 -7.25
CA VAL A 108 -59.20 32.57 -7.64
C VAL A 108 -57.80 32.05 -7.97
N ILE A 109 -56.96 32.89 -8.57
CA ILE A 109 -55.58 32.55 -8.92
C ILE A 109 -54.73 32.52 -7.65
N ALA A 110 -54.83 33.57 -6.82
CA ALA A 110 -54.07 33.69 -5.57
C ALA A 110 -54.36 32.51 -4.61
N ASP A 111 -55.64 32.19 -4.38
CA ASP A 111 -56.04 31.08 -3.49
C ASP A 111 -55.54 29.72 -4.02
N ALA A 112 -55.62 29.50 -5.33
CA ALA A 112 -55.14 28.27 -5.95
C ALA A 112 -53.61 28.15 -5.92
N ALA A 113 -52.88 29.27 -6.00
CA ALA A 113 -51.44 29.31 -5.87
C ALA A 113 -51.00 29.00 -4.43
N SER A 114 -51.62 29.64 -3.43
CA SER A 114 -51.35 29.40 -2.01
C SER A 114 -51.57 27.93 -1.64
N ALA A 115 -52.68 27.33 -2.06
CA ALA A 115 -52.94 25.92 -1.77
C ALA A 115 -51.89 24.97 -2.39
N LYS A 116 -51.39 25.29 -3.58
CA LYS A 116 -50.32 24.51 -4.23
C LYS A 116 -48.98 24.73 -3.54
N PHE A 117 -48.67 25.96 -3.15
CA PHE A 117 -47.45 26.32 -2.42
C PHE A 117 -47.36 25.52 -1.13
N ASP A 118 -48.39 25.58 -0.29
CA ASP A 118 -48.45 24.86 0.99
C ASP A 118 -48.29 23.35 0.79
N THR A 119 -48.92 22.81 -0.25
CA THR A 119 -48.82 21.37 -0.57
C THR A 119 -47.40 20.99 -0.98
N LEU A 120 -46.75 21.77 -1.85
CA LEU A 120 -45.38 21.48 -2.29
C LEU A 120 -44.38 21.64 -1.16
N GLN A 121 -44.53 22.70 -0.34
CA GLN A 121 -43.68 22.91 0.83
C GLN A 121 -43.79 21.72 1.78
N PHE A 122 -45.00 21.27 2.12
CA PHE A 122 -45.18 20.15 3.04
C PHE A 122 -44.64 18.80 2.50
N VAL A 123 -44.74 18.56 1.20
CA VAL A 123 -44.41 17.25 0.62
C VAL A 123 -42.95 17.14 0.18
N LEU A 124 -42.35 18.25 -0.29
CA LEU A 124 -41.06 18.22 -0.98
C LEU A 124 -39.95 18.98 -0.27
N VAL A 125 -40.25 19.81 0.72
CA VAL A 125 -39.23 20.53 1.50
C VAL A 125 -38.97 19.75 2.78
N ASP A 126 -37.77 19.20 2.90
CA ASP A 126 -37.31 18.55 4.12
C ASP A 126 -36.64 19.57 5.07
N GLU A 127 -36.24 19.11 6.25
CA GLU A 127 -35.66 19.98 7.29
C GLU A 127 -34.38 20.70 6.84
N ILE A 128 -33.54 20.04 6.02
CA ILE A 128 -32.29 20.63 5.52
C ILE A 128 -32.61 21.75 4.52
N PHE A 129 -33.56 21.51 3.62
CA PHE A 129 -33.95 22.51 2.63
C PHE A 129 -34.74 23.66 3.26
N ASP A 130 -35.62 23.39 4.23
CA ASP A 130 -36.36 24.40 4.99
C ASP A 130 -35.42 25.34 5.77
N ALA A 131 -34.38 24.78 6.39
CA ALA A 131 -33.34 25.57 7.05
C ALA A 131 -32.59 26.46 6.06
N ALA A 132 -32.29 25.96 4.87
CA ALA A 132 -31.63 26.75 3.81
C ALA A 132 -32.53 27.88 3.30
N ILE A 133 -33.83 27.65 3.14
CA ILE A 133 -34.81 28.70 2.79
C ILE A 133 -34.88 29.75 3.89
N THR A 134 -34.98 29.33 5.15
CA THR A 134 -35.03 30.24 6.30
C THR A 134 -33.78 31.13 6.36
N TRP A 135 -32.60 30.52 6.21
CA TRP A 135 -31.34 31.25 6.13
C TRP A 135 -31.33 32.25 4.95
N SER A 136 -31.81 31.83 3.78
CA SER A 136 -31.92 32.67 2.58
C SER A 136 -32.72 33.95 2.82
N ASP A 137 -33.85 33.83 3.51
CA ASP A 137 -34.75 34.95 3.83
C ASP A 137 -34.14 35.91 4.85
N GLU A 138 -33.48 35.35 5.88
CA GLU A 138 -32.77 36.12 6.90
C GLU A 138 -31.61 36.91 6.28
N GLU A 139 -30.80 36.28 5.43
CA GLU A 139 -29.64 36.89 4.79
C GLU A 139 -30.07 37.95 3.75
N THR A 140 -31.12 37.68 2.98
CA THR A 140 -31.71 38.66 2.06
C THR A 140 -32.20 39.90 2.81
N THR A 141 -32.82 39.71 3.97
CA THR A 141 -33.28 40.82 4.81
C THR A 141 -32.10 41.61 5.41
N ALA A 142 -31.04 40.91 5.83
CA ALA A 142 -29.88 41.52 6.45
C ALA A 142 -29.03 42.34 5.47
N THR A 143 -28.86 41.84 4.24
CA THR A 143 -28.02 42.46 3.20
C THR A 143 -28.78 43.46 2.35
N GLY A 144 -30.10 43.27 2.18
CA GLY A 144 -30.93 44.05 1.28
C GLY A 144 -30.83 43.63 -0.20
N ASP A 145 -30.02 42.62 -0.50
CA ASP A 145 -29.88 42.00 -1.82
C ASP A 145 -30.43 40.57 -1.76
N TYR A 146 -31.00 40.08 -2.87
CA TYR A 146 -31.50 38.71 -2.91
C TYR A 146 -30.36 37.70 -2.84
N VAL A 147 -30.42 36.81 -1.85
CA VAL A 147 -29.55 35.64 -1.67
C VAL A 147 -30.41 34.40 -1.81
N GLY A 148 -29.99 33.43 -2.63
CA GLY A 148 -30.75 32.19 -2.83
C GLY A 148 -30.38 31.09 -1.80
N PRO A 149 -31.27 30.11 -1.54
CA PRO A 149 -31.05 29.11 -0.49
C PRO A 149 -29.86 28.18 -0.76
N PHE A 150 -29.50 28.00 -2.04
CA PHE A 150 -28.36 27.20 -2.48
C PHE A 150 -27.03 27.96 -2.43
N GLU A 151 -26.99 29.15 -1.85
CA GLU A 151 -25.74 29.84 -1.49
C GLU A 151 -25.28 29.47 -0.07
N SER A 152 -26.10 28.73 0.69
CA SER A 152 -25.79 28.27 2.04
C SER A 152 -24.68 27.22 2.04
N GLU A 153 -23.57 27.50 2.72
CA GLU A 153 -22.51 26.52 2.96
C GLU A 153 -23.02 25.36 3.85
N GLU A 154 -23.90 25.65 4.81
CA GLU A 154 -24.49 24.66 5.72
C GLU A 154 -25.37 23.66 4.98
N TYR A 155 -26.13 24.12 3.96
CA TYR A 155 -26.89 23.24 3.08
C TYR A 155 -25.96 22.25 2.36
N PHE A 156 -24.87 22.72 1.74
CA PHE A 156 -23.94 21.83 1.05
C PHE A 156 -23.21 20.91 2.01
N ALA A 157 -22.82 21.37 3.19
CA ALA A 157 -22.21 20.52 4.21
C ALA A 157 -23.17 19.41 4.66
N ALA A 158 -24.46 19.72 4.86
CA ALA A 158 -25.47 18.74 5.23
C ALA A 158 -25.76 17.72 4.11
N ARG A 159 -25.78 18.16 2.84
CA ARG A 159 -26.07 17.29 1.68
C ARG A 159 -24.87 16.48 1.22
N PHE A 160 -23.68 17.08 1.16
CA PHE A 160 -22.48 16.52 0.53
C PHE A 160 -21.37 16.19 1.53
N GLY A 161 -21.53 16.50 2.82
CA GLY A 161 -20.50 16.25 3.83
C GLY A 161 -20.10 14.78 3.95
N ALA A 162 -21.07 13.86 3.87
CA ALA A 162 -20.79 12.43 3.88
C ALA A 162 -19.97 11.97 2.66
N TRP A 163 -20.27 12.52 1.47
CA TRP A 163 -19.46 12.29 0.28
C TRP A 163 -18.03 12.80 0.48
N ALA A 164 -17.87 14.04 0.97
CA ALA A 164 -16.56 14.65 1.16
C ALA A 164 -15.70 13.85 2.15
N GLU A 165 -16.29 13.36 3.26
CA GLU A 165 -15.58 12.54 4.23
C GLU A 165 -15.08 11.22 3.63
N GLU A 166 -15.92 10.51 2.86
CA GLU A 166 -15.51 9.26 2.22
C GLU A 166 -14.55 9.49 1.05
N ASP A 167 -14.67 10.60 0.30
CA ASP A 167 -13.72 10.95 -0.77
C ASP A 167 -12.32 11.26 -0.21
N ASP A 168 -12.25 12.02 0.89
CA ASP A 168 -11.00 12.29 1.62
C ASP A 168 -10.38 10.98 2.14
N ARG A 169 -11.21 10.09 2.69
CA ARG A 169 -10.76 8.77 3.15
C ARG A 169 -10.24 7.90 2.02
N SER A 170 -10.92 7.89 0.86
CA SER A 170 -10.45 7.18 -0.33
C SER A 170 -9.07 7.69 -0.76
N THR A 171 -8.90 9.01 -0.80
CA THR A 171 -7.65 9.67 -1.18
C THR A 171 -6.52 9.27 -0.23
N ALA A 172 -6.74 9.33 1.08
CA ALA A 172 -5.73 8.92 2.07
C ALA A 172 -5.33 7.44 1.94
N LEU A 173 -6.27 6.56 1.57
CA LEU A 173 -5.99 5.14 1.32
C LEU A 173 -5.19 4.93 0.02
N PHE A 174 -5.46 5.70 -1.03
CA PHE A 174 -4.67 5.69 -2.25
C PHE A 174 -3.23 6.15 -2.01
N GLU A 175 -3.04 7.24 -1.25
CA GLU A 175 -1.71 7.73 -0.88
C GLU A 175 -0.93 6.67 -0.08
N SER A 176 -1.58 6.05 0.91
CA SER A 176 -1.00 4.96 1.68
C SER A 176 -0.60 3.77 0.79
N ALA A 177 -1.44 3.41 -0.19
CA ALA A 177 -1.15 2.34 -1.13
C ALA A 177 0.07 2.65 -2.02
N GLU A 178 0.22 3.90 -2.46
CA GLU A 178 1.36 4.36 -3.26
C GLU A 178 2.66 4.37 -2.45
N GLU A 179 2.61 4.76 -1.18
CA GLU A 179 3.73 4.66 -0.26
C GLU A 179 4.19 3.21 -0.10
N TYR A 180 3.26 2.29 0.18
CA TYR A 180 3.56 0.86 0.30
C TYR A 180 4.13 0.28 -1.00
N ASN A 181 3.56 0.65 -2.15
CA ASN A 181 4.05 0.20 -3.45
C ASN A 181 5.50 0.64 -3.66
N THR A 182 5.81 1.89 -3.38
CA THR A 182 7.16 2.45 -3.52
C THR A 182 8.17 1.72 -2.61
N LEU A 183 7.78 1.35 -1.40
CA LEU A 183 8.65 0.60 -0.48
C LEU A 183 8.85 -0.85 -0.96
N GLY A 184 7.78 -1.51 -1.42
CA GLY A 184 7.83 -2.84 -2.04
C GLY A 184 8.76 -2.89 -3.26
N ASP A 185 8.60 -1.95 -4.20
CA ASP A 185 9.41 -1.86 -5.42
C ASP A 185 10.91 -1.70 -5.11
N ARG A 186 11.26 -0.90 -4.08
CA ARG A 186 12.65 -0.74 -3.61
C ARG A 186 13.22 -2.05 -3.09
N LEU A 187 12.44 -2.83 -2.35
CA LEU A 187 12.87 -4.14 -1.85
C LEU A 187 13.00 -5.15 -3.00
N GLN A 188 12.11 -5.13 -3.98
CA GLN A 188 12.22 -5.97 -5.16
C GLN A 188 13.50 -5.67 -5.94
N LEU A 189 13.82 -4.39 -6.15
CA LEU A 189 15.09 -3.97 -6.76
C LEU A 189 16.29 -4.47 -5.95
N ASN A 190 16.29 -4.30 -4.62
CA ASN A 190 17.38 -4.75 -3.77
C ASN A 190 17.55 -6.28 -3.83
N THR A 191 16.46 -7.04 -3.94
CA THR A 191 16.50 -8.50 -4.12
C THR A 191 17.25 -8.88 -5.41
N VAL A 192 17.03 -8.15 -6.50
CA VAL A 192 17.76 -8.34 -7.77
C VAL A 192 19.25 -8.01 -7.60
N LEU A 193 19.60 -6.92 -6.90
CA LEU A 193 21.00 -6.56 -6.61
C LEU A 193 21.71 -7.63 -5.77
N MET A 194 21.02 -8.22 -4.79
CA MET A 194 21.57 -9.31 -4.00
C MET A 194 21.72 -10.60 -4.82
N ALA A 195 20.81 -10.88 -5.76
CA ALA A 195 20.95 -12.01 -6.69
C ALA A 195 22.17 -11.85 -7.62
N ILE A 196 22.44 -10.63 -8.11
CA ILE A 196 23.66 -10.31 -8.86
C ILE A 196 24.89 -10.56 -7.99
N THR A 197 24.84 -10.21 -6.69
CA THR A 197 25.95 -10.49 -5.77
C THR A 197 26.17 -12.00 -5.57
N LEU A 198 25.10 -12.79 -5.37
CA LEU A 198 25.18 -14.25 -5.28
C LEU A 198 25.83 -14.84 -6.54
N PHE A 199 25.44 -14.35 -7.71
CA PHE A 199 26.05 -14.78 -8.97
C PHE A 199 27.55 -14.48 -9.01
N LEU A 200 27.97 -13.25 -8.69
CA LEU A 200 29.38 -12.84 -8.67
C LEU A 200 30.21 -13.66 -7.68
N LEU A 201 29.68 -13.94 -6.48
CA LEU A 201 30.32 -14.79 -5.49
C LEU A 201 30.39 -16.26 -5.95
N GLY A 202 29.34 -16.76 -6.60
CA GLY A 202 29.32 -18.10 -7.20
C GLY A 202 30.38 -18.27 -8.29
N VAL A 203 30.55 -17.27 -9.17
CA VAL A 203 31.65 -17.27 -10.15
C VAL A 203 33.01 -17.17 -9.45
N ALA A 204 33.14 -16.34 -8.42
CA ALA A 204 34.38 -16.21 -7.66
C ALA A 204 34.81 -17.53 -6.97
N ALA A 205 33.85 -18.40 -6.59
CA ALA A 205 34.15 -19.71 -6.00
C ALA A 205 34.88 -20.66 -6.97
N VAL A 206 34.69 -20.51 -8.28
CA VAL A 206 35.23 -21.43 -9.30
C VAL A 206 36.48 -20.87 -10.00
N VAL A 207 36.77 -19.57 -9.82
CA VAL A 207 37.92 -18.91 -10.46
C VAL A 207 39.23 -19.23 -9.75
N LYS A 208 40.16 -19.88 -10.47
CA LYS A 208 41.50 -20.24 -9.95
C LYS A 208 42.47 -19.06 -9.82
N ARG A 209 42.24 -17.97 -10.57
CA ARG A 209 43.16 -16.81 -10.59
C ARG A 209 42.83 -15.85 -9.45
N ARG A 210 43.65 -15.87 -8.39
CA ARG A 210 43.42 -15.13 -7.13
C ARG A 210 43.15 -13.63 -7.30
N ARG A 211 43.81 -12.95 -8.26
CA ARG A 211 43.53 -11.54 -8.56
C ARG A 211 42.10 -11.30 -9.07
N ILE A 212 41.62 -12.14 -9.98
CA ILE A 212 40.27 -12.02 -10.55
C ILE A 212 39.22 -12.36 -9.48
N GLN A 213 39.49 -13.39 -8.67
CA GLN A 213 38.64 -13.77 -7.55
C GLN A 213 38.42 -12.62 -6.56
N TRP A 214 39.48 -11.90 -6.16
CA TRP A 214 39.36 -10.73 -5.28
C TRP A 214 38.59 -9.57 -5.92
N ILE A 215 38.75 -9.34 -7.23
CA ILE A 215 38.00 -8.30 -7.94
C ILE A 215 36.50 -8.63 -7.93
N LEU A 216 36.13 -9.88 -8.22
CA LEU A 216 34.73 -10.33 -8.21
C LEU A 216 34.10 -10.22 -6.82
N ILE A 217 34.83 -10.65 -5.78
CA ILE A 217 34.35 -10.56 -4.39
C ILE A 217 34.21 -9.10 -3.96
N GLY A 218 35.23 -8.26 -4.22
CA GLY A 218 35.18 -6.85 -3.86
C GLY A 218 34.02 -6.12 -4.55
N PHE A 219 33.83 -6.37 -5.85
CA PHE A 219 32.74 -5.79 -6.60
C PHE A 219 31.37 -6.29 -6.12
N GLY A 220 31.18 -7.61 -5.97
CA GLY A 220 29.95 -8.17 -5.44
C GLY A 220 29.61 -7.66 -4.04
N MET A 221 30.60 -7.61 -3.15
CA MET A 221 30.40 -7.08 -1.79
C MET A 221 30.08 -5.59 -1.76
N SER A 222 30.58 -4.80 -2.71
CA SER A 222 30.19 -3.39 -2.83
C SER A 222 28.71 -3.24 -3.19
N ILE A 223 28.21 -4.03 -4.15
CA ILE A 223 26.79 -4.05 -4.54
C ILE A 223 25.93 -4.52 -3.36
N PHE A 224 26.32 -5.61 -2.71
CA PHE A 224 25.58 -6.12 -1.55
C PHE A 224 25.54 -5.12 -0.40
N THR A 225 26.63 -4.43 -0.11
CA THR A 225 26.64 -3.43 0.97
C THR A 225 25.64 -2.31 0.68
N VAL A 226 25.60 -1.81 -0.57
CA VAL A 226 24.61 -0.80 -0.97
C VAL A 226 23.19 -1.35 -0.85
N ALA A 227 22.92 -2.53 -1.40
CA ALA A 227 21.60 -3.15 -1.34
C ALA A 227 21.15 -3.41 0.11
N ALA A 228 22.04 -3.90 0.98
CA ALA A 228 21.75 -4.16 2.38
C ALA A 228 21.45 -2.87 3.16
N VAL A 229 22.20 -1.79 2.91
CA VAL A 229 21.93 -0.48 3.52
C VAL A 229 20.59 0.06 3.06
N LEU A 230 20.29 0.00 1.76
CA LEU A 230 19.00 0.46 1.22
C LEU A 230 17.84 -0.36 1.79
N THR A 231 17.98 -1.67 1.90
CA THR A 231 16.97 -2.54 2.54
C THR A 231 16.78 -2.18 4.01
N ALA A 232 17.87 -1.90 4.75
CA ALA A 232 17.79 -1.54 6.17
C ALA A 232 17.13 -0.17 6.42
N LEU A 233 17.06 0.71 5.41
CA LEU A 233 16.35 1.98 5.48
C LEU A 233 14.85 1.86 5.20
N VAL A 234 14.40 0.74 4.61
CA VAL A 234 12.98 0.47 4.42
C VAL A 234 12.38 0.09 5.79
N PRO A 235 11.26 0.71 6.21
CA PRO A 235 10.60 0.35 7.45
C PRO A 235 10.22 -1.13 7.47
N PHE A 236 10.18 -1.72 8.67
CA PHE A 236 9.74 -3.10 8.81
C PHE A 236 8.22 -3.16 8.67
N ALA A 237 7.72 -3.92 7.70
CA ALA A 237 6.30 -4.15 7.56
C ALA A 237 5.84 -5.23 8.56
N TRP A 238 4.70 -4.97 9.21
CA TRP A 238 4.02 -5.90 10.11
C TRP A 238 2.76 -6.47 9.45
N PHE A 239 2.29 -7.62 9.96
CA PHE A 239 1.03 -8.26 9.55
C PHE A 239 -0.18 -7.56 10.17
#